data_AF-A0A834RQ68-F1
#
_entry.id   AF-A0A834RQ68-F1
#
_cell.length_a   1.000
_cell.length_b   1.000
_cell.length_c   1.000
_cell.angle_alpha   90.00
_cell.angle_beta   90.00
_cell.angle_gamma   90.00
#
_symmetry.space_group_name_H-M   'P 1'
#
loop_
_entity.id
_entity.type
_entity.pdbx_description
1 polymer ?
#
loop_
_entity_poly.entity_id
_entity_poly.type
_entity_poly.pdbx_seq_one_letter_code
_entity_poly.pdbx_strand_id
1 'polypeptide(L)'
;MSDTAKMDHEMTEHNNVGIAGNGAALSRQVTVALTPEQYERLFFQPNGPRRGDLAKKFANPTLLGLVGFLVPYTSTILILCGFQGAVAPQSLVGLSGDYYFFGALAMVLAGIAEFILGNTFPMAVFLIYGSHWASLAYQQDPTHQTTSAFRELGGATGAAYNSSQGFHNVSM
;
A
#
# COMPACT_ATOMS: atom_id res chain seq x y z
N MET A 1 -52.32 -35.81 -53.89
CA MET A 1 -50.92 -35.40 -54.13
C MET A 1 -50.89 -33.89 -54.22
N SER A 2 -49.90 -33.27 -53.55
CA SER A 2 -49.35 -31.93 -53.84
C SER A 2 -50.25 -30.72 -53.51
N ASP A 3 -49.81 -29.63 -52.87
CA ASP A 3 -48.56 -29.30 -52.17
C ASP A 3 -48.86 -28.10 -51.25
N THR A 4 -48.42 -28.16 -49.99
CA THR A 4 -48.37 -27.00 -49.08
C THR A 4 -47.21 -26.09 -49.49
N ALA A 5 -47.51 -24.93 -50.07
CA ALA A 5 -46.52 -23.89 -50.33
C ALA A 5 -46.08 -23.23 -49.02
N LYS A 6 -44.80 -23.41 -48.66
CA LYS A 6 -44.11 -22.63 -47.63
C LYS A 6 -43.87 -21.22 -48.17
N MET A 7 -44.21 -20.20 -47.38
CA MET A 7 -43.73 -18.84 -47.61
C MET A 7 -42.53 -18.62 -46.69
N ASP A 8 -41.34 -18.63 -47.27
CA ASP A 8 -40.10 -18.31 -46.58
C ASP A 8 -39.99 -16.78 -46.46
N HIS A 9 -39.88 -16.27 -45.23
CA HIS A 9 -39.64 -14.85 -45.00
C HIS A 9 -38.12 -14.63 -44.94
N GLU A 10 -37.55 -14.17 -46.04
CA GLU A 10 -36.14 -13.81 -46.16
C GLU A 10 -35.85 -12.59 -45.25
N MET A 11 -34.92 -12.72 -44.30
CA MET A 11 -34.49 -11.62 -43.43
C MET A 11 -33.22 -11.01 -44.00
N THR A 12 -33.36 -9.91 -44.73
CA THR A 12 -32.24 -9.13 -45.25
C THR A 12 -31.71 -8.21 -44.13
N GLU A 13 -30.55 -8.54 -43.55
CA GLU A 13 -29.85 -7.64 -42.62
C GLU A 13 -29.23 -6.46 -43.37
N HIS A 14 -29.86 -5.29 -43.28
CA HIS A 14 -29.20 -4.02 -43.60
C HIS A 14 -28.46 -3.51 -42.35
N ASN A 15 -27.19 -3.91 -42.22
CA ASN A 15 -26.28 -3.37 -41.20
C ASN A 15 -25.89 -1.93 -41.57
N ASN A 16 -26.64 -0.94 -41.07
CA ASN A 16 -26.23 0.45 -41.07
C ASN A 16 -26.98 1.24 -39.99
N VAL A 17 -26.38 1.47 -38.81
CA VAL A 17 -26.56 2.61 -37.87
C VAL A 17 -25.51 2.35 -36.75
N GLY A 18 -24.52 3.20 -36.46
CA GLY A 18 -24.62 4.63 -36.17
C GLY A 18 -24.82 4.85 -34.67
N ILE A 19 -23.82 4.55 -33.82
CA ILE A 19 -23.92 4.73 -32.37
C ILE A 19 -23.81 6.23 -32.05
N ALA A 20 -24.93 6.85 -31.67
CA ALA A 20 -24.98 8.14 -31.00
C ALA A 20 -25.84 7.99 -29.73
N GLY A 21 -25.24 8.30 -28.57
CA GLY A 21 -25.87 8.13 -27.26
C GLY A 21 -26.74 9.32 -26.85
N ASN A 22 -27.79 9.05 -26.06
CA ASN A 22 -28.02 9.63 -24.73
C ASN A 22 -29.45 9.32 -24.25
N GLY A 23 -29.55 8.87 -22.99
CA GLY A 23 -30.82 8.59 -22.31
C GLY A 23 -30.91 7.13 -21.92
N ALA A 24 -30.65 6.82 -20.66
CA ALA A 24 -30.75 5.47 -20.12
C ALA A 24 -32.20 4.96 -20.21
N ALA A 25 -32.54 4.29 -21.30
CA ALA A 25 -33.54 3.25 -21.29
C ALA A 25 -32.82 1.96 -20.90
N LEU A 26 -33.36 1.21 -19.93
CA LEU A 26 -32.97 -0.17 -19.65
C LEU A 26 -33.24 -1.00 -20.92
N SER A 27 -32.30 -0.95 -21.88
CA SER A 27 -32.47 -1.54 -23.18
C SER A 27 -32.17 -3.02 -23.09
N ARG A 28 -33.26 -3.78 -23.05
CA ARG A 28 -33.40 -5.20 -23.37
C ARG A 28 -32.54 -6.12 -22.51
N GLN A 29 -33.22 -6.93 -21.71
CA GLN A 29 -32.73 -8.24 -21.29
C GLN A 29 -32.21 -8.96 -22.54
N VAL A 30 -30.91 -8.93 -22.78
CA VAL A 30 -30.29 -9.74 -23.82
C VAL A 30 -30.31 -11.15 -23.25
N THR A 31 -31.37 -11.90 -23.57
CA THR A 31 -31.42 -13.33 -23.29
C THR A 31 -30.41 -14.00 -24.22
N VAL A 32 -29.15 -13.99 -23.81
CA VAL A 32 -28.11 -14.78 -24.46
C VAL A 32 -28.47 -16.23 -24.19
N ALA A 33 -28.82 -16.98 -25.24
CA ALA A 33 -28.93 -18.43 -25.15
C ALA A 33 -27.51 -18.98 -24.97
N LEU A 34 -27.13 -19.21 -23.71
CA LEU A 34 -25.85 -19.81 -23.37
C LEU A 34 -25.90 -21.30 -23.70
N THR A 35 -24.85 -21.82 -24.31
CA THR A 35 -24.70 -23.27 -24.46
C THR A 35 -24.53 -23.92 -23.07
N PRO A 36 -24.84 -25.22 -22.91
CA PRO A 36 -24.63 -25.92 -21.64
C PRO A 36 -23.20 -25.73 -21.10
N GLU A 37 -22.18 -25.77 -21.97
CA GLU A 37 -20.79 -25.53 -21.60
C GLU A 37 -20.50 -24.09 -21.17
N GLN A 38 -21.16 -23.09 -21.78
CA GLN A 38 -21.03 -21.69 -21.36
C GLN A 38 -21.71 -21.43 -20.02
N TYR A 39 -22.86 -22.07 -19.77
CA TYR A 39 -23.55 -22.05 -18.49
C TYR A 39 -22.69 -22.69 -17.40
N GLU A 40 -22.11 -23.86 -17.67
CA GLU A 40 -21.18 -24.54 -16.76
C GLU A 40 -19.93 -23.70 -16.48
N ARG A 41 -19.31 -23.10 -17.51
CA ARG A 41 -18.15 -22.20 -17.28
C ARG A 41 -18.53 -20.97 -16.47
N LEU A 42 -19.70 -20.40 -16.70
CA LEU A 42 -20.18 -19.25 -15.92
C LEU A 42 -20.49 -19.63 -14.46
N PHE A 43 -21.01 -20.83 -14.23
CA PHE A 43 -21.32 -21.36 -12.90
C PHE A 43 -20.08 -21.83 -12.13
N PHE A 44 -19.15 -22.52 -12.80
CA PHE A 44 -18.00 -23.18 -12.17
C PHE A 44 -16.72 -22.35 -12.22
N GLN A 45 -16.59 -21.43 -13.17
CA GLN A 45 -15.45 -20.53 -13.30
C GLN A 45 -15.92 -19.13 -13.70
N PRO A 46 -16.59 -18.40 -12.78
CA PRO A 46 -16.87 -16.99 -12.99
C PRO A 46 -15.53 -16.25 -13.05
N ASN A 47 -14.92 -16.23 -14.23
CA ASN A 47 -13.79 -15.38 -14.55
C ASN A 47 -14.36 -13.97 -14.64
N GLY A 48 -14.57 -13.34 -13.48
CA GLY A 48 -14.95 -11.95 -13.38
C GLY A 48 -13.95 -11.10 -14.18
N PRO A 49 -14.37 -9.90 -14.66
CA PRO A 49 -13.49 -9.03 -15.41
C PRO A 49 -12.18 -8.91 -14.63
N ARG A 50 -11.07 -9.29 -15.27
CA ARG A 50 -9.71 -9.11 -14.74
C ARG A 50 -9.46 -7.62 -14.65
N ARG A 51 -10.06 -6.97 -13.65
CA ARG A 51 -9.88 -5.57 -13.31
C ARG A 51 -8.38 -5.42 -13.17
N GLY A 52 -7.80 -4.63 -14.08
CA GLY A 52 -6.39 -4.67 -14.43
C GLY A 52 -5.53 -4.86 -13.19
N ASP A 53 -4.81 -5.97 -13.18
CA ASP A 53 -3.91 -6.37 -12.11
C ASP A 53 -2.91 -5.23 -11.93
N LEU A 54 -3.17 -4.31 -11.00
CA LEU A 54 -2.33 -3.12 -10.80
C LEU A 54 -0.92 -3.56 -10.43
N ALA A 55 -0.79 -4.73 -9.78
CA ALA A 55 0.48 -5.40 -9.53
C ALA A 55 1.23 -5.84 -10.81
N LYS A 56 0.58 -5.96 -11.97
CA LYS A 56 1.24 -6.19 -13.28
C LYS A 56 1.60 -4.90 -14.01
N LYS A 57 1.02 -3.76 -13.62
CA LYS A 57 1.30 -2.45 -14.23
C LYS A 57 2.35 -1.64 -13.47
N PHE A 58 2.42 -1.83 -12.16
CA PHE A 58 3.35 -1.13 -11.28
C PHE A 58 4.35 -2.10 -10.64
N ALA A 59 5.52 -1.60 -10.26
CA ALA A 59 6.47 -2.36 -9.47
C ALA A 59 5.89 -2.68 -8.09
N ASN A 60 6.35 -3.76 -7.46
CA ASN A 60 5.95 -4.14 -6.10
C ASN A 60 6.69 -3.26 -5.06
N PRO A 61 6.00 -2.35 -4.36
CA PRO A 61 6.61 -1.46 -3.39
C PRO A 61 6.88 -2.13 -2.03
N THR A 62 6.35 -3.33 -1.79
CA THR A 62 6.55 -4.07 -0.53
C THR A 62 8.03 -4.27 -0.23
N LEU A 63 8.83 -4.58 -1.26
CA LEU A 63 10.28 -4.77 -1.08
C LEU A 63 10.99 -3.49 -0.63
N LEU A 64 10.56 -2.32 -1.12
CA LEU A 64 11.09 -1.04 -0.69
C LEU A 64 10.75 -0.78 0.79
N GLY A 65 9.50 -1.05 1.19
CA GLY A 65 9.09 -0.92 2.59
C GLY A 65 9.84 -1.87 3.53
N LEU A 66 10.09 -3.11 3.11
CA LEU A 66 10.87 -4.08 3.88
C LEU A 66 12.33 -3.67 4.06
N VAL A 67 13.00 -3.18 3.01
CA VAL A 67 14.38 -2.68 3.11
C VAL A 67 14.43 -1.40 3.95
N GLY A 68 13.44 -0.50 3.77
CA GLY A 68 13.29 0.72 4.55
C GLY A 68 13.14 0.45 6.05
N PHE A 69 12.50 -0.65 6.43
CA PHE A 69 12.45 -1.11 7.83
C PHE A 69 13.74 -1.80 8.27
N LEU A 70 14.24 -2.75 7.47
CA LEU A 70 15.31 -3.66 7.87
C LEU A 70 16.63 -2.93 8.13
N VAL A 71 17.02 -1.99 7.29
CA VAL A 71 18.29 -1.25 7.41
C VAL A 71 18.38 -0.50 8.75
N PRO A 72 17.48 0.46 9.07
CA PRO A 72 17.55 1.17 10.33
C PRO A 72 17.33 0.24 11.53
N TYR A 73 16.48 -0.78 11.41
CA TYR A 73 16.22 -1.72 12.49
C TYR A 73 17.47 -2.54 12.86
N THR A 74 18.12 -3.17 11.88
CA THR A 74 19.33 -3.94 12.10
C THR A 74 20.46 -3.07 12.65
N SER A 75 20.68 -1.88 12.07
CA SER A 75 21.70 -0.95 12.56
C SER A 75 21.44 -0.51 14.00
N THR A 76 20.18 -0.24 14.37
CA THR A 76 19.81 0.12 15.75
C THR A 76 20.10 -1.00 16.72
N ILE A 77 19.74 -2.24 16.39
CA ILE A 77 20.00 -3.41 17.25
C ILE A 77 21.49 -3.60 17.46
N LEU A 78 22.29 -3.53 16.39
CA LEU A 78 23.74 -3.69 16.50
C LEU A 78 24.35 -2.62 17.43
N ILE A 79 23.88 -1.38 17.34
CA ILE A 79 24.31 -0.30 18.24
C ILE A 79 23.91 -0.59 19.69
N LEU A 80 22.66 -1.00 19.93
CA LEU A 80 22.16 -1.29 21.29
C LEU A 80 22.82 -2.53 21.91
N CYS A 81 23.22 -3.51 21.11
CA CYS A 81 24.01 -4.66 21.55
C CYS A 81 25.49 -4.33 21.78
N GLY A 82 25.93 -3.09 21.49
CA GLY A 82 27.32 -2.66 21.68
C GLY A 82 28.30 -3.27 20.68
N PHE A 83 27.83 -3.69 19.49
CA PHE A 83 28.72 -4.23 18.45
C PHE A 83 29.77 -3.20 18.05
N GLN A 84 31.01 -3.67 17.84
CA GLN A 84 32.16 -2.83 17.49
C GLN A 84 32.40 -1.65 18.46
N GLY A 85 31.99 -1.77 19.73
CA GLY A 85 32.15 -0.71 20.72
C GLY A 85 31.18 0.46 20.51
N ALA A 86 30.05 0.22 19.83
CA ALA A 86 28.98 1.20 19.73
C ALA A 86 28.44 1.57 21.12
N VAL A 87 28.21 2.86 21.35
CA VAL A 87 27.72 3.39 22.62
C VAL A 87 26.51 4.27 22.35
N ALA A 88 25.36 3.89 22.90
CA ALA A 88 24.19 4.76 22.93
C ALA A 88 24.36 5.83 24.03
N PRO A 89 23.93 7.08 23.79
CA PRO A 89 23.19 7.57 22.61
C PRO A 89 24.06 8.01 21.43
N GLN A 90 25.38 8.18 21.57
CA GLN A 90 26.25 8.81 20.56
C GLN A 90 26.22 8.08 19.20
N SER A 91 26.29 6.75 19.20
CA SER A 91 26.23 5.95 17.98
C SER A 91 24.87 6.04 17.28
N LEU A 92 23.77 6.22 18.03
CA LEU A 92 22.43 6.37 17.46
C LEU A 92 22.25 7.72 16.77
N VAL A 93 22.87 8.78 17.30
CA VAL A 93 22.87 10.10 16.64
C VAL A 93 23.52 10.03 15.25
N GLY A 94 24.60 9.25 15.12
CA GLY A 94 25.26 9.01 13.82
C GLY A 94 24.40 8.25 12.80
N LEU A 95 23.38 7.53 13.28
CA LEU A 95 22.44 6.76 12.46
C LEU A 95 21.20 7.58 12.03
N SER A 96 21.08 8.84 12.46
CA SER A 96 19.93 9.73 12.17
C SER A 96 19.58 9.83 10.68
N GLY A 97 20.58 9.82 9.79
CA GLY A 97 20.37 9.80 8.34
C GLY A 97 19.58 8.58 7.87
N ASP A 98 19.93 7.38 8.36
CA ASP A 98 19.24 6.15 7.95
C ASP A 98 17.78 6.15 8.43
N TYR A 99 17.51 6.71 9.61
CA TYR A 99 16.14 6.87 10.10
C TYR A 99 15.31 7.80 9.22
N TYR A 100 15.85 8.93 8.77
CA TYR A 100 15.11 9.84 7.89
C TYR A 100 14.93 9.29 6.48
N PHE A 101 15.98 8.74 5.86
CA PHE A 101 15.92 8.37 4.44
C PHE A 101 15.33 6.98 4.21
N PHE A 102 15.78 5.97 4.95
CA PHE A 102 15.28 4.61 4.82
C PHE A 102 14.07 4.37 5.71
N GLY A 103 14.20 4.69 6.99
CA GLY A 103 13.16 4.45 7.99
C GLY A 103 11.88 5.26 7.72
N ALA A 104 12.01 6.54 7.35
CA ALA A 104 10.86 7.40 7.11
C ALA A 104 10.55 7.54 5.61
N LEU A 105 11.40 8.22 4.83
CA LEU A 105 11.07 8.60 3.45
C LEU A 105 10.77 7.39 2.57
N ALA A 106 11.69 6.43 2.47
CA ALA A 106 11.52 5.26 1.62
C ALA A 106 10.31 4.41 2.04
N MET A 107 10.10 4.21 3.34
CA MET A 107 9.02 3.39 3.85
C MET A 107 7.64 4.08 3.72
N VAL A 108 7.54 5.39 3.97
CA VAL A 108 6.30 6.15 3.75
C VAL A 108 5.93 6.15 2.25
N LEU A 109 6.91 6.34 1.36
CA LEU A 109 6.69 6.24 -0.08
C LEU A 109 6.21 4.85 -0.50
N ALA A 110 6.78 3.78 0.08
CA ALA A 110 6.30 2.42 -0.13
C ALA A 110 4.85 2.24 0.34
N GLY A 111 4.50 2.77 1.52
CA GLY A 111 3.13 2.75 2.04
C GLY A 111 2.12 3.48 1.15
N ILE A 112 2.48 4.65 0.61
CA ILE A 112 1.65 5.38 -0.36
C ILE A 112 1.48 4.57 -1.65
N ALA A 113 2.54 3.92 -2.14
CA ALA A 113 2.45 3.07 -3.32
C ALA A 113 1.58 1.82 -3.08
N GLU A 114 1.64 1.20 -1.90
CA GLU A 114 0.73 0.11 -1.51
C GLU A 114 -0.74 0.57 -1.43
N PHE A 115 -1.00 1.82 -0.99
CA PHE A 115 -2.35 2.40 -1.03
C PHE A 115 -2.89 2.47 -2.45
N ILE A 116 -2.07 2.90 -3.42
CA ILE A 116 -2.45 2.99 -4.85
C ILE A 116 -2.73 1.59 -5.42
N LEU A 117 -1.98 0.57 -4.99
CA LEU A 117 -2.21 -0.82 -5.37
C LEU A 117 -3.45 -1.44 -4.70
N GLY A 118 -4.00 -0.80 -3.68
CA GLY A 118 -5.15 -1.29 -2.92
C GLY A 118 -4.79 -2.32 -1.84
N ASN A 119 -3.53 -2.35 -1.40
CA ASN A 119 -3.04 -3.31 -0.42
C ASN A 119 -3.01 -2.70 0.98
N THR A 120 -4.12 -2.83 1.71
CA THR A 120 -4.33 -2.15 2.99
C THR A 120 -3.36 -2.56 4.09
N PHE A 121 -2.97 -3.83 4.15
CA PHE A 121 -2.15 -4.30 5.27
C PHE A 121 -0.71 -3.75 5.20
N PRO A 122 0.07 -3.95 4.12
CA PRO A 122 1.41 -3.37 4.01
C PRO A 122 1.39 -1.85 3.98
N MET A 123 0.37 -1.23 3.39
CA MET A 123 0.17 0.22 3.50
C MET A 123 0.15 0.67 4.97
N ALA A 124 -0.71 0.06 5.80
CA ALA A 124 -0.82 0.46 7.20
C ALA A 124 0.49 0.25 7.96
N VAL A 125 1.13 -0.92 7.77
CA VAL A 125 2.41 -1.25 8.40
C VAL A 125 3.49 -0.23 8.03
N PHE A 126 3.69 0.04 6.74
CA PHE A 126 4.75 0.94 6.29
C PHE A 126 4.51 2.40 6.68
N LEU A 127 3.26 2.87 6.70
CA LEU A 127 2.97 4.24 7.14
C LEU A 127 3.15 4.43 8.66
N ILE A 128 2.71 3.45 9.47
CA ILE A 128 2.84 3.51 10.93
C ILE A 128 4.31 3.44 11.33
N TYR A 129 5.03 2.41 10.87
CA TYR A 129 6.46 2.29 11.19
C TYR A 129 7.29 3.40 10.54
N GLY A 130 6.92 3.88 9.34
CA GLY A 130 7.56 5.04 8.73
C GLY A 130 7.47 6.30 9.58
N SER A 131 6.30 6.53 10.18
CA SER A 131 6.07 7.63 11.11
C SER A 131 6.85 7.44 12.42
N HIS A 132 6.95 6.20 12.91
CA HIS A 132 7.75 5.87 14.09
C HIS A 132 9.24 6.18 13.88
N TRP A 133 9.84 5.75 12.77
CA TRP A 133 11.25 6.08 12.48
C TRP A 133 11.47 7.57 12.26
N ALA A 134 10.51 8.29 11.66
CA ALA A 134 10.58 9.75 11.54
C ALA A 134 10.58 10.43 12.92
N SER A 135 9.75 9.95 13.85
CA SER A 135 9.70 10.43 15.24
C SER A 135 11.04 10.22 15.96
N LEU A 136 11.62 9.02 15.84
CA LEU A 136 12.95 8.73 16.42
C LEU A 136 14.05 9.59 15.81
N ALA A 137 14.05 9.75 14.48
CA ALA A 137 15.01 10.60 13.78
C ALA A 137 14.96 12.05 14.28
N TYR A 138 13.75 12.61 14.41
CA TYR A 138 13.53 13.96 14.93
C TYR A 138 14.08 14.15 16.35
N GLN A 139 13.96 13.13 17.19
CA GLN A 139 14.44 13.19 18.57
C GLN A 139 15.96 13.03 18.70
N GLN A 140 16.56 12.19 17.85
CA GLN A 140 18.00 11.90 17.89
C GLN A 140 18.82 12.96 17.15
N ASP A 141 18.20 13.71 16.24
CA ASP A 141 18.85 14.79 15.52
C ASP A 141 19.21 15.96 16.48
N PRO A 142 20.51 16.26 16.67
CA PRO A 142 20.96 17.30 17.58
C PRO A 142 20.49 18.70 17.21
N THR A 143 20.10 18.93 15.94
CA THR A 143 19.70 20.25 15.45
C THR A 143 18.39 20.73 16.05
N HIS A 144 17.48 19.81 16.41
CA HIS A 144 16.15 20.15 16.91
C HIS A 144 16.12 20.53 18.39
N GLN A 145 17.20 20.26 19.15
CA GLN A 145 17.39 20.66 20.54
C GLN A 145 16.19 20.39 21.48
N THR A 146 15.45 19.30 21.25
CA THR A 146 14.20 18.96 21.96
C THR A 146 14.39 18.77 23.48
N THR A 147 15.61 18.43 23.90
CA THR A 147 15.98 18.22 25.30
C THR A 147 16.32 19.52 26.04
N SER A 148 16.47 20.64 25.34
CA SER A 148 16.88 21.94 25.92
C SER A 148 15.89 22.46 26.97
N ALA A 149 14.59 22.29 26.73
CA ALA A 149 13.52 22.66 27.69
C ALA A 149 13.59 21.86 29.00
N PHE A 150 14.23 20.70 28.99
CA PHE A 150 14.36 19.81 30.14
C PHE A 150 15.69 19.98 30.88
N ARG A 151 16.51 20.98 30.54
CA ARG A 151 17.87 21.16 31.08
C ARG A 151 17.91 21.19 32.61
N GLU A 152 16.97 21.87 33.26
CA GLU A 152 16.87 21.95 34.73
C GLU A 152 16.24 20.69 35.37
N LEU A 153 15.61 19.84 34.56
CA LEU A 153 14.91 18.63 34.96
C LEU A 153 15.70 17.34 34.66
N GLY A 154 17.02 17.45 34.46
CA GLY A 154 17.91 16.32 34.15
C GLY A 154 18.11 16.04 32.65
N GLY A 155 17.60 16.91 31.76
CA GLY A 155 17.84 16.84 30.32
C GLY A 155 17.34 15.53 29.69
N ALA A 156 18.13 14.97 28.77
CA ALA A 156 17.81 13.74 28.04
C ALA A 156 17.69 12.49 28.93
N THR A 157 18.31 12.48 30.10
CA THR A 157 18.25 11.37 31.07
C THR A 157 17.27 11.63 32.22
N GLY A 158 16.66 12.81 32.24
CA GLY A 158 15.70 13.22 33.26
C GLY A 158 14.39 12.43 33.18
N ALA A 159 13.77 12.17 34.33
CA ALA A 159 12.49 11.46 34.41
C ALA A 159 11.38 12.17 33.63
N ALA A 160 11.40 13.50 33.58
CA ALA A 160 10.44 14.31 32.82
C ALA A 160 10.52 14.00 31.32
N TYR A 161 11.72 14.02 30.73
CA TYR A 161 11.90 13.70 29.31
C TYR A 161 11.59 12.21 29.03
N ASN A 162 12.09 11.30 29.87
CA ASN A 162 11.87 9.87 29.72
C ASN A 162 10.39 9.47 29.83
N SER A 163 9.56 10.20 30.58
CA SER A 163 8.13 9.93 30.63
C SER A 163 7.46 10.14 29.28
N SER A 164 7.85 11.19 28.55
CA SER A 164 7.31 11.47 27.21
C SER A 164 7.71 10.41 26.19
N GLN A 165 8.98 9.99 26.23
CA GLN A 165 9.49 8.96 25.31
C GLN A 165 9.04 7.55 25.67
N GLY A 166 8.92 7.25 26.96
CA GLY A 166 8.43 5.96 27.45
C GLY A 166 7.01 5.68 26.99
N PHE A 167 6.11 6.68 27.02
CA PHE A 167 4.74 6.49 26.53
C PHE A 167 4.69 6.21 25.03
N HIS A 168 5.50 6.90 24.23
CA HIS A 168 5.59 6.65 22.79
C HIS A 168 6.10 5.23 22.50
N ASN A 169 7.21 4.83 23.14
CA ASN A 169 7.85 3.54 22.92
C ASN A 169 7.04 2.33 23.39
N VAL A 170 6.11 2.50 24.34
CA VAL A 170 5.19 1.43 24.76
C VAL A 170 3.98 1.33 23.84
N SER A 171 3.60 2.43 23.19
CA SER A 171 2.41 2.50 22.33
C SER A 171 2.63 2.03 20.88
N MET A 172 3.87 2.04 20.42
CA MET A 172 4.32 1.64 19.08
C MET A 172 4.99 0.27 19.13
#